data_AF-A0A6P2W0U0-F1
#
_entry.id   AF-A0A6P2W0U0-F1
#
_cell.length_a   1.000
_cell.length_b   1.000
_cell.length_c   1.000
_cell.angle_alpha   90.00
_cell.angle_beta   90.00
_cell.angle_gamma   90.00
#
_symmetry.space_group_name_H-M   'P 1'
#
loop_
_entity.id
_entity.type
_entity.pdbx_description
1 polymer ?
#
loop_
_entity_poly.entity_id
_entity_poly.type
_entity_poly.pdbx_seq_one_letter_code
_entity_poly.pdbx_strand_id
1 'polypeptide(L)'
;MGLLDIVGGLIGGQAGGNSQSALITTALEFINNQPGGLNGLIEKFKAGGAGDIIGSWVGNGQNQPISADALQNVLGSDAIGALASKFGVDPSMASTVLAQVLPHVVNHATPDGAVPADGQAQVDPSNVLGSLSQIAGMFGGNKQG
;
A
#
# COMPACT_ATOMS: atom_id res chain seq x y z
N MET A 1 -18.56 25.99 3.33
CA MET A 1 -17.19 25.49 3.12
C MET A 1 -17.30 24.06 2.64
N GLY A 2 -16.99 23.85 1.35
CA GLY A 2 -17.42 22.67 0.63
C GLY A 2 -16.42 21.53 0.72
N LEU A 3 -16.94 20.31 0.74
CA LEU A 3 -16.18 19.06 0.60
C LEU A 3 -15.28 19.05 -0.66
N LEU A 4 -15.61 19.86 -1.66
CA LEU A 4 -14.81 20.10 -2.88
C LEU A 4 -13.50 20.84 -2.64
N ASP A 5 -13.36 21.58 -1.52
CA ASP A 5 -12.13 22.33 -1.20
C ASP A 5 -11.07 21.43 -0.55
N ILE A 6 -11.51 20.44 0.24
CA ILE A 6 -10.62 19.45 0.86
C ILE A 6 -10.17 18.41 -0.18
N VAL A 7 -11.09 17.99 -1.05
CA VAL A 7 -10.77 17.15 -2.21
C VAL A 7 -9.94 17.95 -3.22
N GLY A 8 -10.25 19.22 -3.44
CA GLY A 8 -9.48 20.13 -4.28
C GLY A 8 -8.09 20.47 -3.72
N GLY A 9 -7.90 20.43 -2.40
CA GLY A 9 -6.60 20.61 -1.75
C GLY A 9 -5.71 19.37 -1.86
N LEU A 10 -6.31 18.17 -1.77
CA LEU A 10 -5.63 16.89 -2.00
C LEU A 10 -5.35 16.62 -3.49
N ILE A 11 -6.17 17.15 -4.40
CA ILE A 11 -6.04 16.96 -5.86
C ILE A 11 -5.30 18.13 -6.55
N GLY A 12 -5.31 19.33 -5.98
CA GLY A 12 -4.80 20.56 -6.60
C GLY A 12 -3.53 21.15 -5.97
N GLY A 13 -3.05 20.60 -4.85
CA GLY A 13 -1.86 21.08 -4.15
C GLY A 13 -0.69 20.10 -4.20
N GLN A 14 0.09 20.14 -5.27
CA GLN A 14 1.49 19.69 -5.26
C GLN A 14 1.74 18.17 -5.10
N ALA A 15 1.10 17.36 -5.95
CA ALA A 15 1.61 16.03 -6.31
C ALA A 15 1.05 15.65 -7.69
N GLY A 16 1.87 15.77 -8.73
CA GLY A 16 1.51 15.25 -10.04
C GLY A 16 1.47 13.71 -10.02
N GLY A 17 0.31 13.14 -10.36
CA GLY A 17 0.19 11.72 -10.75
C GLY A 17 -0.98 10.98 -10.10
N ASN A 18 -2.04 10.75 -10.89
CA ASN A 18 -3.07 9.70 -10.81
C ASN A 18 -3.72 9.41 -9.43
N SER A 19 -5.05 9.44 -9.36
CA SER A 19 -5.86 9.04 -8.19
C SER A 19 -5.44 7.70 -7.54
N GLN A 20 -4.79 6.83 -8.30
CA GLN A 20 -4.20 5.57 -7.85
C GLN A 20 -3.00 5.75 -6.91
N SER A 21 -2.18 6.79 -7.08
CA SER A 21 -1.11 7.15 -6.14
C SER A 21 -1.69 7.55 -4.78
N ALA A 22 -2.75 8.36 -4.76
CA ALA A 22 -3.42 8.75 -3.52
C ALA A 22 -4.00 7.54 -2.77
N LEU A 23 -4.56 6.57 -3.49
CA LEU A 23 -5.04 5.30 -2.91
C LEU A 23 -3.88 4.48 -2.33
N ILE A 24 -2.75 4.39 -3.04
CA ILE A 24 -1.55 3.69 -2.57
C ILE A 24 -1.00 4.36 -1.30
N THR A 25 -0.87 5.69 -1.29
CA THR A 25 -0.40 6.45 -0.12
C THR A 25 -1.33 6.26 1.08
N THR A 26 -2.64 6.30 0.88
CA THR A 26 -3.62 6.10 1.96
C THR A 26 -3.58 4.66 2.50
N ALA A 27 -3.41 3.66 1.62
CA ALA A 27 -3.25 2.27 2.03
C ALA A 27 -1.93 2.07 2.82
N LEU A 28 -0.83 2.69 2.39
CA LEU A 28 0.44 2.69 3.12
C LEU A 28 0.30 3.33 4.50
N GLU A 29 -0.33 4.49 4.59
CA GLU A 29 -0.65 5.13 5.88
C GLU A 29 -1.48 4.21 6.76
N PHE A 30 -2.51 3.56 6.22
CA PHE A 30 -3.34 2.63 6.98
C PHE A 30 -2.54 1.46 7.54
N ILE A 31 -1.66 0.87 6.73
CA ILE A 31 -0.76 -0.22 7.13
C ILE A 31 0.18 0.25 8.24
N ASN A 32 0.84 1.39 8.04
CA ASN A 32 1.82 1.93 9.00
C ASN A 32 1.17 2.42 10.29
N ASN A 33 -0.13 2.76 10.26
CA ASN A 33 -0.91 3.13 11.45
C ASN A 33 -1.47 1.89 12.19
N GLN A 34 -1.31 0.67 11.66
CA GLN A 34 -1.58 -0.53 12.44
C GLN A 34 -0.48 -0.75 13.48
N PRO A 35 -0.82 -1.28 14.68
CA PRO A 35 0.18 -1.67 15.66
C PRO A 35 1.10 -2.75 15.07
N GLY A 36 2.38 -2.45 14.93
CA GLY A 36 3.35 -3.34 14.27
C GLY A 36 3.36 -3.26 12.73
N GLY A 37 2.72 -2.24 12.15
CA GLY A 37 2.74 -1.97 10.72
C GLY A 37 2.18 -3.10 9.87
N LEU A 38 2.94 -3.47 8.82
CA LEU A 38 2.66 -4.60 7.95
C LEU A 38 2.68 -5.93 8.70
N ASN A 39 3.52 -6.09 9.72
CA ASN A 39 3.57 -7.32 10.50
C ASN A 39 2.27 -7.51 11.30
N GLY A 40 1.76 -6.44 11.91
CA GLY A 40 0.46 -6.45 12.57
C GLY A 40 -0.71 -6.71 11.62
N LEU A 41 -0.64 -6.18 10.39
CA LEU A 41 -1.61 -6.52 9.34
C LEU A 41 -1.58 -8.02 9.01
N ILE A 42 -0.39 -8.60 8.84
CA ILE A 42 -0.22 -10.04 8.57
C ILE A 42 -0.80 -10.88 9.70
N GLU A 43 -0.57 -10.50 10.96
CA GLU A 43 -1.18 -11.18 12.10
C GLU A 43 -2.70 -11.11 12.07
N LYS A 44 -3.29 -9.95 11.74
CA LYS A 44 -4.75 -9.83 11.56
C LYS A 44 -5.28 -10.75 10.47
N PHE A 45 -4.61 -10.78 9.31
CA PHE A 45 -4.99 -11.68 8.22
C PHE A 45 -4.88 -13.15 8.60
N LYS A 46 -3.82 -13.54 9.30
CA LYS A 46 -3.69 -14.90 9.85
C LYS A 46 -4.79 -15.22 10.85
N ALA A 47 -5.10 -14.30 11.77
CA ALA A 47 -6.15 -14.46 12.77
C ALA A 47 -7.56 -14.56 12.13
N GLY A 48 -7.79 -13.85 11.04
CA GLY A 48 -9.03 -13.91 10.25
C GLY A 48 -9.11 -15.08 9.26
N GLY A 49 -8.14 -16.00 9.25
CA GLY A 49 -8.14 -17.16 8.36
C GLY A 49 -7.70 -16.88 6.91
N ALA A 50 -7.17 -15.68 6.63
CA ALA A 50 -6.65 -15.25 5.33
C ALA A 50 -5.10 -15.22 5.29
N GLY A 51 -4.46 -16.07 6.10
CA GLY A 51 -2.99 -16.15 6.22
C GLY A 51 -2.27 -16.51 4.93
N ASP A 52 -2.81 -17.46 4.16
CA ASP A 52 -2.25 -17.87 2.87
C ASP A 52 -2.36 -16.75 1.82
N ILE A 53 -3.43 -15.97 1.88
CA ILE A 53 -3.66 -14.83 0.98
C ILE A 53 -2.62 -13.74 1.24
N ILE A 54 -2.49 -13.27 2.49
CA ILE A 54 -1.50 -12.23 2.83
C ILE A 54 -0.07 -12.74 2.59
N GLY A 55 0.19 -14.03 2.83
CA GLY A 55 1.48 -14.65 2.54
C GLY A 55 1.84 -14.63 1.05
N SER A 56 0.85 -14.81 0.17
CA SER A 56 1.05 -14.69 -1.28
C SER A 56 1.43 -13.27 -1.70
N TRP A 57 0.93 -12.25 -1.00
CA TRP A 57 1.24 -10.85 -1.29
C TRP A 57 2.63 -10.47 -0.83
N VAL A 58 3.04 -10.96 0.35
CA VAL A 58 4.39 -10.74 0.88
C VAL A 58 5.45 -11.41 0.00
N GLY A 59 5.14 -12.59 -0.56
CA GLY A 59 6.04 -13.30 -1.45
C GLY A 59 6.15 -12.69 -2.85
N ASN A 60 7.13 -13.16 -3.62
CA ASN A 60 7.32 -12.79 -5.04
C ASN A 60 6.41 -13.56 -6.02
N GLY A 61 5.36 -14.21 -5.49
CA GLY A 61 4.44 -15.04 -6.26
C GLY A 61 3.30 -14.23 -6.88
N GLN A 62 2.33 -14.94 -7.46
CA GLN A 62 1.11 -14.31 -7.94
C GLN A 62 0.22 -13.93 -6.75
N ASN A 63 -0.08 -12.63 -6.60
CA ASN A 63 -0.94 -12.14 -5.52
C ASN A 63 -2.33 -12.79 -5.62
N GLN A 64 -2.74 -13.51 -4.57
CA GLN A 64 -4.08 -14.08 -4.49
C GLN A 64 -5.12 -12.97 -4.37
N PRO A 65 -6.22 -13.00 -5.15
CA PRO A 65 -7.31 -12.07 -4.97
C PRO A 65 -8.02 -12.31 -3.63
N ILE A 66 -8.49 -11.25 -2.99
CA ILE A 66 -9.33 -11.33 -1.80
C ILE A 66 -10.71 -10.72 -2.10
N SER A 67 -11.76 -11.30 -1.55
CA SER A 67 -13.10 -10.72 -1.63
C SER A 67 -13.28 -9.61 -0.60
N ALA A 68 -14.10 -8.61 -0.93
CA ALA A 68 -14.49 -7.52 -0.03
C ALA A 68 -15.01 -8.04 1.34
N ASP A 69 -15.82 -9.09 1.31
CA ASP A 69 -16.38 -9.73 2.51
C ASP A 69 -15.29 -10.38 3.39
N ALA A 70 -14.36 -11.11 2.77
CA ALA A 70 -13.23 -11.70 3.48
C ALA A 70 -12.32 -10.63 4.09
N LEU A 71 -12.09 -9.55 3.35
CA LEU A 71 -11.32 -8.40 3.83
C LEU A 71 -11.99 -7.73 5.04
N GLN A 72 -13.32 -7.54 4.99
CA GLN A 72 -14.08 -6.96 6.09
C GLN A 72 -14.08 -7.87 7.33
N ASN A 73 -14.15 -9.19 7.15
CA ASN A 73 -14.04 -10.15 8.26
C ASN A 73 -12.66 -10.11 8.93
N VAL A 74 -11.60 -9.91 8.15
CA VAL A 74 -10.21 -9.87 8.63
C VAL A 74 -9.87 -8.53 9.31
N LEU A 75 -10.17 -7.42 8.63
CA LEU A 75 -9.82 -6.08 9.11
C LEU A 75 -10.83 -5.52 10.13
N GLY A 76 -12.06 -6.02 10.09
CA GLY A 76 -13.19 -5.51 10.85
C GLY A 76 -13.85 -4.31 10.18
N SER A 77 -15.13 -4.12 10.51
CA SER A 77 -15.95 -3.01 10.00
C SER A 77 -15.43 -1.63 10.40
N ASP A 78 -14.72 -1.53 11.54
CA ASP A 78 -14.14 -0.29 12.05
C ASP A 78 -13.04 0.26 11.13
N ALA A 79 -12.09 -0.60 10.74
CA ALA A 79 -11.03 -0.25 9.81
C ALA A 79 -11.58 0.15 8.43
N ILE A 80 -12.53 -0.63 7.91
CA ILE A 80 -13.21 -0.34 6.65
C ILE A 80 -13.97 0.99 6.74
N GLY A 81 -14.65 1.25 7.86
CA GLY A 81 -15.41 2.48 8.09
C GLY A 81 -14.53 3.72 8.21
N ALA A 82 -13.36 3.61 8.85
CA ALA A 82 -12.38 4.69 8.93
C ALA A 82 -11.85 5.07 7.55
N LEU A 83 -11.53 4.07 6.71
CA LEU A 83 -11.11 4.26 5.33
C LEU A 83 -12.22 4.82 4.44
N ALA A 84 -13.43 4.28 4.56
CA ALA A 84 -14.62 4.77 3.87
C ALA A 84 -14.87 6.26 4.17
N SER A 85 -14.74 6.65 5.43
CA SER A 85 -14.85 8.05 5.87
C SER A 85 -13.72 8.92 5.31
N LYS A 86 -12.47 8.41 5.28
CA LYS A 86 -11.33 9.10 4.67
C LYS A 86 -11.55 9.36 3.17
N PHE A 87 -12.13 8.42 2.45
CA PHE A 87 -12.40 8.52 1.02
C PHE A 87 -13.75 9.18 0.69
N GLY A 88 -14.63 9.37 1.67
CA GLY A 88 -15.98 9.87 1.46
C GLY A 88 -16.86 8.90 0.65
N VAL A 89 -16.65 7.60 0.80
CA VAL A 89 -17.38 6.53 0.09
C VAL A 89 -18.07 5.59 1.08
N ASP A 90 -18.95 4.73 0.58
CA ASP A 90 -19.58 3.68 1.38
C ASP A 90 -18.58 2.60 1.84
N PRO A 91 -18.76 1.99 3.03
CA PRO A 91 -17.90 0.92 3.55
C PRO A 91 -17.75 -0.26 2.58
N SER A 92 -18.84 -0.65 1.92
CA SER A 92 -18.80 -1.71 0.90
C SER A 92 -17.90 -1.34 -0.28
N MET A 93 -17.97 -0.09 -0.75
CA MET A 93 -17.11 0.39 -1.83
C MET A 93 -15.65 0.47 -1.38
N ALA A 94 -15.38 0.96 -0.17
CA ALA A 94 -14.04 1.00 0.41
C ALA A 94 -13.42 -0.40 0.49
N SER A 95 -14.18 -1.39 0.96
CA SER A 95 -13.72 -2.79 1.03
C SER A 95 -13.38 -3.38 -0.35
N THR A 96 -14.17 -3.06 -1.39
CA THR A 96 -13.91 -3.49 -2.77
C THR A 96 -12.66 -2.84 -3.35
N VAL A 97 -12.43 -1.55 -3.09
CA VAL A 97 -11.23 -0.84 -3.55
C VAL A 97 -9.99 -1.37 -2.84
N LEU A 98 -10.06 -1.55 -1.52
CA LEU A 98 -8.95 -2.09 -0.73
C LEU A 98 -8.59 -3.52 -1.14
N ALA A 99 -9.59 -4.37 -1.40
CA ALA A 99 -9.36 -5.73 -1.86
C ALA A 99 -8.56 -5.80 -3.16
N GLN A 100 -8.64 -4.76 -4.01
CA GLN A 100 -7.86 -4.64 -5.24
C GLN A 100 -6.50 -3.99 -5.01
N VAL A 101 -6.40 -3.01 -4.11
CA VAL A 101 -5.17 -2.22 -3.91
C VAL A 101 -4.20 -2.85 -2.91
N LEU A 102 -4.69 -3.40 -1.79
CA LEU A 102 -3.85 -3.99 -0.73
C LEU A 102 -2.86 -5.06 -1.23
N PRO A 103 -3.25 -6.03 -2.09
CA PRO A 103 -2.32 -7.04 -2.57
C PRO A 103 -1.08 -6.42 -3.25
N HIS A 104 -1.29 -5.39 -4.06
CA HIS A 104 -0.22 -4.69 -4.75
C HIS A 104 0.64 -3.88 -3.78
N VAL A 105 0.01 -3.16 -2.84
CA VAL A 105 0.75 -2.33 -1.87
C VAL A 105 1.65 -3.19 -0.98
N VAL A 106 1.13 -4.32 -0.48
CA VAL A 106 1.91 -5.25 0.34
C VAL A 106 3.07 -5.81 -0.48
N ASN A 107 2.80 -6.31 -1.69
CA ASN A 107 3.84 -6.87 -2.56
C ASN A 107 4.94 -5.85 -2.91
N HIS A 108 4.57 -4.62 -3.24
CA HIS A 108 5.55 -3.55 -3.49
C HIS A 108 6.34 -3.14 -2.24
N ALA A 109 5.76 -3.27 -1.06
CA ALA A 109 6.43 -3.01 0.21
C ALA A 109 7.34 -4.17 0.68
N THR A 110 7.23 -5.35 0.06
CA THR A 110 8.02 -6.55 0.38
C THR A 110 8.77 -7.08 -0.85
N PRO A 111 9.65 -6.27 -1.47
CA PRO A 111 10.34 -6.66 -2.71
C PRO A 111 11.23 -7.90 -2.54
N ASP A 112 11.75 -8.14 -1.33
CA ASP A 112 12.58 -9.31 -1.02
C ASP A 112 11.76 -10.57 -0.70
N GLY A 113 10.43 -10.52 -0.83
CA GLY A 113 9.57 -11.63 -0.43
C GLY A 113 9.40 -11.74 1.09
N ALA A 114 9.81 -10.72 1.84
CA ALA A 114 9.83 -10.68 3.29
C ALA A 114 9.38 -9.31 3.80
N VAL A 115 8.81 -9.31 5.01
CA VAL A 115 8.45 -8.07 5.72
C VAL A 115 9.74 -7.36 6.13
N PRO A 116 9.88 -6.06 5.86
CA PRO A 116 11.04 -5.29 6.30
C PRO A 116 11.20 -5.37 7.83
N ALA A 117 12.45 -5.27 8.31
CA ALA A 117 12.78 -5.47 9.72
C ALA A 117 12.09 -4.48 10.67
N ASP A 118 11.79 -3.27 10.19
CA ASP A 118 11.03 -2.25 10.93
C ASP A 118 9.51 -2.51 10.93
N GLY A 119 9.04 -3.52 10.17
CA GLY A 119 7.64 -3.87 10.04
C GLY A 119 6.81 -2.87 9.25
N GLN A 120 7.40 -1.75 8.81
CA GLN A 120 6.68 -0.70 8.07
C GLN A 120 6.69 -0.97 6.57
N ALA A 121 5.54 -0.75 5.94
CA ALA A 121 5.45 -0.81 4.49
C ALA A 121 6.10 0.45 3.91
N GLN A 122 7.33 0.30 3.41
CA GLN A 122 8.10 1.39 2.82
C GLN A 122 8.18 1.21 1.31
N VAL A 123 7.44 2.03 0.58
CA VAL A 123 7.64 2.21 -0.86
C VAL A 123 8.49 3.46 -1.01
N ASP A 124 9.81 3.27 -1.11
CA ASP A 124 10.75 4.38 -1.08
C ASP A 124 10.93 4.99 -2.49
N PRO A 125 10.49 6.24 -2.73
CA PRO A 125 10.71 6.90 -4.03
C PRO A 125 12.20 7.14 -4.31
N SER A 126 13.07 7.10 -3.29
CA SER A 126 14.52 7.24 -3.43
C SER A 126 15.17 5.98 -3.99
N ASN A 127 14.59 4.79 -3.78
CA ASN A 127 15.08 3.55 -4.41
C ASN A 127 14.88 3.58 -5.94
N VAL A 128 13.83 4.26 -6.41
CA VAL A 128 13.60 4.53 -7.83
C VAL A 128 14.66 5.48 -8.38
N LEU A 129 15.05 6.51 -7.61
CA LEU A 129 16.13 7.42 -8.00
C LEU A 129 17.53 6.78 -7.91
N GLY A 130 17.74 5.87 -6.94
CA GLY A 130 19.00 5.15 -6.74
C GLY A 130 19.30 4.17 -7.86
N SER A 131 18.29 3.42 -8.32
CA SER A 131 18.43 2.58 -9.51
C SER A 131 18.75 3.40 -10.77
N LEU A 132 18.13 4.57 -10.96
CA LEU A 132 18.44 5.50 -12.07
C LEU A 132 19.87 6.09 -11.96
N SER A 133 20.34 6.34 -10.75
CA SER A 133 21.73 6.78 -10.49
C SER A 133 22.74 5.69 -10.83
N GLN A 134 22.39 4.43 -10.60
CA GLN A 134 23.22 3.26 -10.93
C GLN A 134 23.25 3.00 -12.45
N ILE A 135 22.14 3.25 -13.15
CA ILE A 135 22.08 3.23 -14.62
C ILE A 135 22.89 4.39 -15.22
N ALA A 136 22.86 5.57 -14.61
CA ALA A 136 23.68 6.72 -15.00
C ALA A 136 25.19 6.46 -14.77
N GLY A 137 25.54 5.74 -13.71
CA GLY A 137 26.91 5.26 -13.46
C GLY A 137 27.41 4.26 -14.49
N MET A 138 26.53 3.47 -15.11
CA MET A 138 26.88 2.46 -16.11
C MET A 138 27.21 3.06 -17.50
N PHE A 139 26.81 4.31 -17.75
CA PHE A 139 27.15 5.07 -18.97
C PHE A 139 28.29 6.09 -18.78
N GLY A 140 28.75 6.30 -17.54
CA GLY A 140 29.77 7.30 -17.18
C GLY A 140 31.19 6.76 -16.93
N GLY A 141 31.41 5.45 -17.02
CA GLY A 141 32.70 4.82 -16.71
C GLY A 141 33.61 4.59 -17.92
N ASN A 142 34.04 5.64 -18.62
CA ASN A 142 35.09 5.50 -19.64
C ASN A 142 36.05 6.71 -19.66
N LYS A 143 36.91 6.83 -18.63
CA LYS A 143 38.30 7.34 -18.70
C LYS A 143 38.86 7.62 -17.30
N GLN A 144 39.90 6.90 -16.91
CA GLN A 144 41.25 7.44 -16.65
C GLN A 144 42.15 6.39 -15.99
N GLY A 145 43.28 6.09 -16.64
CA GLY A 145 44.32 5.15 -16.19
C GLY A 145 44.75 4.23 -17.31
#